data_AF-A0A7S2H414-F1
#
_entry.id   AF-A0A7S2H414-F1
#
_cell.length_a   1.000
_cell.length_b   1.000
_cell.length_c   1.000
_cell.angle_alpha   90.00
_cell.angle_beta   90.00
_cell.angle_gamma   90.00
#
_symmetry.space_group_name_H-M   'P 1'
#
loop_
_entity.id
_entity.type
_entity.pdbx_description
1 polymer ?
#
loop_
_entity_poly.entity_id
_entity_poly.type
_entity_poly.pdbx_seq_one_letter_code
_entity_poly.pdbx_strand_id
1 'polypeptide(L)'
;GVLNLGGTALSYQPPPSVSSKNKNKDKLQQNNKYDPSSEQGSSFHLEPMRYTPLLKNSGLFTIRITAVYVGNVHITHSEKILSVFQSKRKPTIIDSGTTDIYLPKGCKNIFSDTWRQLTKIEYSNRLQSYTWKQYTSLPDITFILDGDVTWTIEPK
;
A
#
# COMPACT_ATOMS: atom_id res chain seq x y z
N GLY A 1 -14.69 -14.27 3.70
CA GLY A 1 -13.80 -14.33 2.53
C GLY A 1 -13.24 -12.95 2.32
N VAL A 2 -11.94 -12.80 2.54
CA VAL A 2 -11.15 -11.57 2.35
C VAL A 2 -10.35 -11.76 1.05
N LEU A 3 -10.17 -10.71 0.24
CA LEU A 3 -9.31 -10.74 -0.95
C LEU A 3 -7.89 -10.37 -0.54
N ASN A 4 -6.90 -11.18 -0.91
CA ASN A 4 -5.49 -11.01 -0.57
C ASN A 4 -4.68 -10.66 -1.83
N LEU A 5 -4.10 -9.47 -1.89
CA LEU A 5 -3.32 -9.02 -3.07
C LEU A 5 -1.79 -9.15 -2.88
N GLY A 6 -1.30 -9.94 -1.93
CA GLY A 6 0.12 -10.11 -1.65
C GLY A 6 0.80 -11.17 -2.53
N GLY A 7 1.90 -10.75 -3.19
CA GLY A 7 2.85 -11.61 -3.87
C GLY A 7 3.78 -12.32 -2.90
N THR A 8 4.02 -13.61 -3.15
CA THR A 8 5.08 -14.38 -2.49
C THR A 8 6.46 -13.84 -2.87
N ALA A 9 7.29 -13.56 -1.87
CA ALA A 9 8.67 -13.12 -2.02
C ALA A 9 9.48 -14.06 -2.92
N LEU A 10 10.15 -13.50 -3.94
CA LEU A 10 11.32 -14.12 -4.58
C LEU A 10 12.57 -13.61 -3.85
N SER A 11 13.38 -14.52 -3.29
CA SER A 11 14.60 -14.15 -2.57
C SER A 11 15.80 -13.99 -3.51
N TYR A 12 16.37 -12.78 -3.55
CA TYR A 12 17.74 -12.53 -4.05
C TYR A 12 18.63 -12.14 -2.86
N GLN A 13 19.77 -12.81 -2.68
CA GLN A 13 20.74 -12.47 -1.63
C GLN A 13 21.98 -11.79 -2.23
N PRO A 14 22.24 -10.50 -1.91
CA PRO A 14 23.52 -9.88 -2.18
C PRO A 14 24.58 -10.25 -1.11
N PRO A 15 25.88 -10.22 -1.45
CA PRO A 15 26.98 -10.62 -0.55
C PRO A 15 27.20 -9.64 0.61
N PRO A 16 27.83 -10.09 1.72
CA PRO A 16 27.96 -9.28 2.94
C PRO A 16 29.10 -8.26 2.83
N SER A 17 28.81 -6.99 3.12
CA SER A 17 29.84 -5.96 3.32
C SER A 17 29.91 -5.50 4.79
N VAL A 18 30.99 -5.99 5.43
CA VAL A 18 31.85 -5.45 6.50
C VAL A 18 31.31 -4.36 7.44
N SER A 19 31.32 -4.70 8.73
CA SER A 19 31.07 -3.83 9.89
C SER A 19 32.18 -2.79 10.11
N SER A 20 31.81 -1.58 10.54
CA SER A 20 32.71 -0.70 11.29
C SER A 20 31.98 -0.13 12.52
N LYS A 21 32.44 -0.56 13.69
CA LYS A 21 32.08 -0.01 15.01
C LYS A 21 32.68 1.39 15.14
N ASN A 22 31.95 2.33 15.76
CA ASN A 22 32.63 3.34 16.55
C ASN A 22 31.83 3.74 17.79
N LYS A 23 32.55 3.71 18.92
CA LYS A 23 32.10 4.10 20.26
C LYS A 23 32.29 5.61 20.41
N ASN A 24 31.34 6.30 21.04
CA ASN A 24 31.67 7.17 22.17
C ASN A 24 30.44 7.60 22.95
N LYS A 25 30.62 7.57 24.28
CA LYS A 25 29.69 8.01 25.30
C LYS A 25 29.90 9.49 25.58
N ASP A 26 28.80 10.13 25.97
CA ASP A 26 28.65 11.15 27.01
C ASP A 26 28.00 12.48 26.59
N LYS A 27 26.75 12.59 27.07
CA LYS A 27 26.04 13.75 27.64
C LYS A 27 26.08 15.08 26.89
N LEU A 28 24.92 15.51 26.40
CA LEU A 28 24.43 16.87 26.62
C LEU A 28 22.90 16.91 26.50
N GLN A 29 22.28 17.46 27.54
CA GLN A 29 20.85 17.78 27.60
C GLN A 29 20.54 18.79 26.50
N GLN A 30 19.64 18.44 25.56
CA GLN A 30 19.22 19.34 24.49
C GLN A 30 17.75 19.72 24.65
N ASN A 31 17.54 21.02 24.84
CA ASN A 31 16.30 21.71 24.53
C ASN A 31 16.09 21.62 23.02
N ASN A 32 15.22 20.72 22.56
CA ASN A 32 14.91 20.57 21.15
C ASN A 32 13.97 21.67 20.68
N LYS A 33 14.56 22.83 20.36
CA LYS A 33 13.98 23.79 19.43
C LYS A 33 14.18 23.20 18.04
N TYR A 34 13.08 22.78 17.39
CA TYR A 34 13.11 22.23 16.05
C TYR A 34 13.74 23.24 15.08
N ASP A 35 14.89 22.87 14.50
CA ASP A 35 15.58 23.62 13.46
C ASP A 35 15.40 22.87 12.13
N PRO A 36 14.54 23.36 11.22
CA PRO A 36 14.26 22.71 9.94
C PRO A 36 15.44 22.72 8.96
N SER A 37 16.57 23.35 9.30
CA SER A 37 17.77 23.39 8.44
C SER A 37 18.70 22.17 8.60
N SER A 38 18.41 21.26 9.54
CA SER A 38 19.28 20.13 9.88
C SER A 38 18.94 18.79 9.20
N GLU A 39 17.90 18.72 8.35
CA GLU A 39 17.60 17.51 7.56
C GLU A 39 18.47 17.43 6.29
N GLN A 40 19.77 17.20 6.47
CA GLN A 40 20.55 16.46 5.46
C GLN A 40 20.41 14.96 5.72
N GLY A 41 19.15 14.50 5.82
CA GLY A 41 18.79 13.10 5.85
C GLY A 41 18.77 12.59 4.41
N SER A 42 19.44 11.48 4.13
CA SER A 42 19.30 10.78 2.85
C SER A 42 17.81 10.56 2.56
N SER A 43 17.27 11.23 1.55
CA SER A 43 15.88 11.02 1.13
C SER A 43 15.74 9.58 0.65
N PHE A 44 15.02 8.75 1.42
CA PHE A 44 14.64 7.40 1.00
C PHE A 44 13.54 7.41 -0.07
N HIS A 45 13.09 8.60 -0.47
CA HIS A 45 12.03 8.81 -1.44
C HIS A 45 12.60 9.54 -2.66
N LEU A 46 12.20 9.07 -3.85
CA LEU A 46 12.59 9.67 -5.14
C LEU A 46 11.75 10.90 -5.48
N GLU A 47 10.58 11.05 -4.84
CA GLU A 47 9.63 12.13 -5.05
C GLU A 47 9.22 12.76 -3.71
N PRO A 48 8.70 14.01 -3.71
CA PRO A 48 8.16 14.63 -2.51
C PRO A 48 7.08 13.78 -1.84
N MET A 49 7.14 13.71 -0.50
CA MET A 49 6.12 13.03 0.30
C MET A 49 4.75 13.69 0.12
N ARG A 50 3.71 12.86 0.00
CA ARG A 50 2.31 13.27 0.00
C ARG A 50 1.62 12.76 1.26
N TYR A 51 0.59 13.48 1.71
CA TYR A 51 -0.05 13.23 3.00
C TYR A 51 -1.56 13.09 2.84
N THR A 52 -2.14 12.10 3.51
CA THR A 52 -3.59 11.94 3.67
C THR A 52 -3.97 12.18 5.13
N PRO A 53 -5.15 12.77 5.42
CA PRO A 53 -5.62 12.93 6.79
C PRO A 53 -5.78 11.59 7.53
N LEU A 54 -5.37 11.58 8.80
CA LEU A 54 -5.71 10.52 9.75
C LEU A 54 -7.13 10.76 10.27
N LEU A 55 -8.05 9.81 10.04
CA LEU A 55 -9.47 9.99 10.38
C LEU A 55 -9.75 9.90 11.88
N LYS A 56 -8.93 9.16 12.62
CA LYS A 56 -9.07 8.94 14.06
C LYS A 56 -7.72 8.81 14.72
N ASN A 57 -7.53 9.50 15.83
CA ASN A 57 -6.38 9.30 16.70
C ASN A 57 -6.67 8.17 17.70
N SER A 58 -6.80 6.94 17.20
CA SER A 58 -7.25 5.79 18.01
C SER A 58 -6.56 4.49 17.60
N GLY A 59 -5.31 4.27 18.03
CA GLY A 59 -4.56 2.99 17.93
C GLY A 59 -4.30 2.41 16.52
N LEU A 60 -5.11 2.76 15.53
CA LEU A 60 -5.09 2.32 14.15
C LEU A 60 -4.93 3.54 13.25
N PHE A 61 -4.06 3.43 12.26
CA PHE A 61 -3.85 4.47 11.24
C PHE A 61 -4.98 4.44 10.22
N THR A 62 -6.13 4.99 10.60
CA THR A 62 -7.35 4.96 9.79
C THR A 62 -7.33 6.07 8.73
N ILE A 63 -7.51 5.72 7.46
CA ILE A 63 -7.51 6.66 6.33
C ILE A 63 -8.79 6.55 5.51
N ARG A 64 -9.00 7.51 4.60
CA ARG A 64 -10.13 7.51 3.66
C ARG A 64 -9.64 7.21 2.24
N ILE A 65 -10.28 6.22 1.62
CA ILE A 65 -10.20 5.99 0.17
C ILE A 65 -11.37 6.72 -0.50
N THR A 66 -11.09 7.45 -1.58
CA THR A 66 -12.06 8.18 -2.41
C THR A 66 -12.31 7.47 -3.75
N ALA A 67 -11.32 6.74 -4.28
CA ALA A 67 -11.51 5.88 -5.44
C ALA A 67 -10.53 4.69 -5.46
N VAL A 68 -10.89 3.62 -6.14
CA VAL A 68 -10.03 2.47 -6.44
C VAL A 68 -10.14 2.11 -7.92
N TYR A 69 -8.98 1.91 -8.54
CA TYR A 69 -8.85 1.48 -9.92
C TYR A 69 -8.11 0.15 -10.00
N VAL A 70 -8.53 -0.69 -10.93
CA VAL A 70 -7.77 -1.87 -11.37
C VAL A 70 -7.44 -1.62 -12.84
N GLY A 71 -6.17 -1.39 -13.13
CA GLY A 71 -5.73 -0.80 -14.40
C GLY A 71 -6.44 0.53 -14.62
N ASN A 72 -7.18 0.64 -15.72
CA ASN A 72 -7.98 1.83 -16.06
C ASN A 72 -9.45 1.76 -15.61
N VAL A 73 -9.86 0.72 -14.87
CA VAL A 73 -11.28 0.50 -14.50
C VAL A 73 -11.55 1.00 -13.08
N HIS A 74 -12.46 1.97 -12.95
CA HIS A 74 -12.94 2.49 -11.67
C HIS A 74 -13.92 1.52 -10.98
N ILE A 75 -13.45 0.77 -9.98
CA ILE A 75 -14.28 -0.25 -9.30
C ILE A 75 -15.16 0.33 -8.18
N THR A 76 -14.89 1.55 -7.71
CA THR A 76 -15.67 2.26 -6.68
C THR A 76 -16.63 3.31 -7.26
N HIS A 77 -17.05 3.16 -8.52
CA HIS A 77 -17.90 4.13 -9.22
C HIS A 77 -19.30 4.34 -8.62
N SER A 78 -19.73 3.51 -7.66
CA SER A 78 -20.98 3.69 -6.94
C SER A 78 -20.74 3.96 -5.45
N GLU A 79 -21.53 4.84 -4.86
CA GLU A 79 -21.53 5.14 -3.42
C GLU A 79 -21.67 3.88 -2.55
N LYS A 80 -22.40 2.88 -3.05
CA LYS A 80 -22.55 1.60 -2.37
C LYS A 80 -21.22 0.84 -2.25
N ILE A 81 -20.36 0.89 -3.27
CA ILE A 81 -19.06 0.23 -3.23
C ILE A 81 -18.03 1.12 -2.53
N LEU A 82 -18.06 2.44 -2.74
CA LEU A 82 -17.15 3.34 -2.03
C LEU A 82 -17.36 3.29 -0.50
N SER A 83 -18.62 3.24 -0.05
CA SER A 83 -18.96 3.22 1.38
C SER A 83 -18.46 1.97 2.12
N VAL A 84 -18.17 0.85 1.42
CA VAL A 84 -17.61 -0.34 2.10
C VAL A 84 -16.16 -0.16 2.55
N PHE A 85 -15.40 0.75 1.93
CA PHE A 85 -14.06 1.14 2.40
C PHE A 85 -14.12 2.06 3.62
N GLN A 86 -15.25 2.73 3.84
CA GLN A 86 -15.44 3.72 4.89
C GLN A 86 -16.36 3.21 6.01
N SER A 87 -16.52 1.87 6.11
CA SER A 87 -17.39 1.24 7.11
C SER A 87 -16.91 1.53 8.53
N LYS A 88 -17.81 2.01 9.40
CA LYS A 88 -17.50 2.27 10.81
C LYS A 88 -17.00 1.04 11.57
N ARG A 89 -17.40 -0.17 11.15
CA ARG A 89 -17.02 -1.44 11.80
C ARG A 89 -15.69 -1.99 11.30
N LYS A 90 -15.32 -1.70 10.07
CA LYS A 90 -14.11 -2.19 9.40
C LYS A 90 -13.59 -1.12 8.45
N PRO A 91 -12.99 -0.05 8.98
CA PRO A 91 -12.49 1.04 8.15
C PRO A 91 -11.22 0.63 7.43
N THR A 92 -10.83 1.37 6.40
CA THR A 92 -9.49 1.26 5.81
C THR A 92 -8.43 1.72 6.81
N ILE A 93 -7.42 0.88 7.02
CA ILE A 93 -6.29 1.16 7.90
C ILE A 93 -4.97 0.91 7.15
N ILE A 94 -3.92 1.59 7.60
CA ILE A 94 -2.54 1.23 7.30
C ILE A 94 -2.02 0.37 8.45
N ASP A 95 -1.60 -0.84 8.12
CA ASP A 95 -1.14 -1.83 9.11
C ASP A 95 0.15 -2.51 8.61
N SER A 96 1.26 -2.21 9.28
CA SER A 96 2.55 -2.85 8.99
C SER A 96 2.66 -4.26 9.56
N GLY A 97 1.73 -4.70 10.41
CA GLY A 97 1.67 -6.05 10.97
C GLY A 97 1.04 -7.08 10.04
N THR A 98 0.60 -6.66 8.85
CA THR A 98 -0.07 -7.49 7.85
C THR A 98 0.75 -7.53 6.57
N THR A 99 0.95 -8.73 6.01
CA THR A 99 1.70 -8.94 4.76
C THR A 99 0.96 -8.44 3.53
N ASP A 100 -0.37 -8.54 3.54
CA ASP A 100 -1.21 -8.46 2.36
C ASP A 100 -2.17 -7.28 2.38
N ILE A 101 -2.59 -6.81 1.20
CA ILE A 101 -3.69 -5.86 1.08
C ILE A 101 -5.02 -6.62 1.10
N TYR A 102 -5.88 -6.23 2.03
CA TYR A 102 -7.21 -6.82 2.20
C TYR A 102 -8.32 -5.88 1.72
N LEU A 103 -9.00 -6.27 0.64
CA LEU A 103 -10.17 -5.51 0.15
C LEU A 103 -11.46 -5.90 0.90
N PRO A 104 -12.41 -4.95 1.08
CA PRO A 104 -13.71 -5.25 1.66
C PRO A 104 -14.45 -6.33 0.86
N LYS A 105 -15.17 -7.23 1.56
CA LYS A 105 -15.96 -8.30 0.92
C LYS A 105 -16.98 -7.76 -0.11
N GLY A 106 -17.49 -6.55 0.11
CA GLY A 106 -18.43 -5.88 -0.81
C GLY A 106 -17.83 -5.63 -2.20
N CYS A 107 -16.51 -5.54 -2.32
CA CYS A 107 -15.80 -5.34 -3.58
C CYS A 107 -15.44 -6.64 -4.29
N LYS A 108 -15.73 -7.81 -3.69
CA LYS A 108 -15.23 -9.09 -4.19
C LYS A 108 -15.59 -9.33 -5.65
N ASN A 109 -16.87 -9.26 -5.98
CA ASN A 109 -17.34 -9.64 -7.30
C ASN A 109 -16.84 -8.65 -8.36
N ILE A 110 -16.99 -7.35 -8.11
CA ILE A 110 -16.52 -6.32 -9.06
C ILE A 110 -15.01 -6.38 -9.27
N PHE A 111 -14.22 -6.65 -8.23
CA PHE A 111 -12.79 -6.83 -8.37
C PHE A 111 -12.46 -8.08 -9.21
N SER A 112 -13.03 -9.23 -8.87
CA SER A 112 -12.77 -10.49 -9.59
C SER A 112 -13.21 -10.42 -11.05
N ASP A 113 -14.36 -9.81 -11.34
CA ASP A 113 -14.85 -9.64 -12.70
C ASP A 113 -13.96 -8.69 -13.50
N THR A 114 -13.53 -7.57 -12.90
CA THR A 114 -12.60 -6.61 -13.52
C THR A 114 -11.24 -7.25 -13.78
N TRP A 115 -10.71 -7.98 -12.80
CA TRP A 115 -9.44 -8.70 -12.92
C TRP A 115 -9.48 -9.69 -14.08
N ARG A 116 -10.52 -10.53 -14.15
CA ARG A 116 -10.71 -11.48 -15.25
C ARG A 116 -10.86 -10.78 -16.60
N GLN A 117 -11.59 -9.67 -16.65
CA GLN A 117 -11.77 -8.91 -17.89
C GLN A 117 -10.43 -8.41 -18.45
N LEU A 118 -9.57 -7.86 -17.58
CA LEU A 118 -8.28 -7.28 -17.95
C LEU A 118 -7.22 -8.34 -18.23
N THR A 119 -7.09 -9.33 -17.36
CA THR A 119 -5.98 -10.31 -17.41
C THR A 119 -6.32 -11.58 -18.18
N LYS A 120 -7.61 -11.85 -18.41
CA LYS A 120 -8.13 -13.16 -18.87
C LYS A 120 -7.84 -14.31 -17.90
N ILE A 121 -7.55 -14.00 -16.64
CA ILE A 121 -7.21 -14.97 -15.59
C ILE A 121 -8.22 -14.81 -14.44
N GLU A 122 -8.71 -15.92 -13.90
CA GLU A 122 -9.54 -15.87 -12.70
C GLU A 122 -8.68 -15.48 -11.50
N TYR A 123 -9.13 -14.50 -10.73
CA TYR A 123 -8.47 -14.12 -9.50
C TYR A 123 -8.59 -15.23 -8.45
N SER A 124 -7.50 -15.55 -7.76
CA SER A 124 -7.49 -16.53 -6.67
C SER A 124 -6.54 -16.10 -5.54
N ASN A 125 -6.94 -16.36 -4.30
CA ASN A 125 -6.04 -16.24 -3.13
C ASN A 125 -5.08 -17.44 -3.01
N ARG A 126 -5.15 -18.43 -3.90
CA ARG A 126 -4.21 -19.55 -3.95
C ARG A 126 -3.00 -19.15 -4.79
N LEU A 127 -1.89 -19.85 -4.62
CA LEU A 127 -0.72 -19.68 -5.48
C LEU A 127 -1.13 -19.77 -6.96
N GLN A 128 -0.77 -18.75 -7.73
CA GLN A 128 -1.00 -18.68 -9.18
C GLN A 128 0.36 -18.60 -9.88
N SER A 129 0.55 -19.42 -10.91
CA SER A 129 1.72 -19.34 -11.78
C SER A 129 1.38 -18.54 -13.02
N TYR A 130 2.24 -17.58 -13.37
CA TYR A 130 2.11 -16.75 -14.54
C TYR A 130 3.25 -17.02 -15.52
N THR A 131 2.95 -17.04 -16.81
CA THR A 131 3.99 -16.85 -17.84
C THR A 131 4.51 -15.43 -17.78
N TRP A 132 5.73 -15.17 -18.26
CA TRP A 132 6.30 -13.82 -18.31
C TRP A 132 5.35 -12.82 -19.00
N LYS A 133 4.75 -13.22 -20.13
CA LYS A 133 3.78 -12.40 -20.87
C LYS A 133 2.52 -12.08 -20.06
N GLN A 134 2.01 -13.03 -19.27
CA GLN A 134 0.85 -12.77 -18.41
C GLN A 134 1.21 -11.85 -17.26
N TYR A 135 2.37 -12.09 -16.66
CA TYR A 135 2.86 -11.32 -15.53
C TYR A 135 3.05 -9.83 -15.89
N THR A 136 3.70 -9.53 -17.02
CA THR A 136 3.87 -8.14 -17.49
C THR A 136 2.59 -7.48 -17.99
N SER A 137 1.50 -8.25 -18.11
CA SER A 137 0.17 -7.74 -18.47
C SER A 137 -0.76 -7.57 -17.27
N LEU A 138 -0.30 -7.87 -16.05
CA LEU A 138 -1.10 -7.67 -14.86
C LEU A 138 -1.33 -6.17 -14.64
N PRO A 139 -2.58 -5.77 -14.31
CA PRO A 139 -2.90 -4.37 -14.12
C PRO A 139 -2.38 -3.87 -12.77
N ASP A 140 -2.02 -2.60 -12.73
CA ASP A 140 -1.79 -1.90 -11.47
C ASP A 140 -3.08 -1.79 -10.66
N ILE A 141 -2.95 -1.70 -9.34
CA ILE A 141 -4.06 -1.37 -8.45
C ILE A 141 -3.79 0.00 -7.85
N THR A 142 -4.66 0.95 -8.13
CA THR A 142 -4.50 2.34 -7.68
C THR A 142 -5.58 2.71 -6.69
N PHE A 143 -5.17 3.24 -5.54
CA PHE A 143 -6.03 3.83 -4.53
C PHE A 143 -5.86 5.35 -4.57
N ILE A 144 -6.98 6.08 -4.66
CA ILE A 144 -7.01 7.52 -4.44
C ILE A 144 -7.45 7.73 -3.00
N LEU A 145 -6.64 8.44 -2.24
CA LEU A 145 -6.90 8.79 -0.85
C LEU A 145 -7.43 10.22 -0.77
N ASP A 146 -7.93 10.58 0.40
CA ASP A 146 -8.32 11.96 0.69
C ASP A 146 -7.13 12.91 0.54
N GLY A 147 -7.37 14.12 0.01
CA GLY A 147 -6.31 15.03 -0.44
C GLY A 147 -5.67 14.67 -1.79
N ASP A 148 -6.39 13.90 -2.63
CA ASP A 148 -5.98 13.51 -3.99
C ASP A 148 -4.63 12.77 -4.07
N VAL A 149 -4.25 12.10 -2.99
CA VAL A 149 -3.04 11.27 -2.96
C VAL A 149 -3.30 9.98 -3.73
N THR A 150 -2.51 9.76 -4.77
CA THR A 150 -2.55 8.53 -5.58
C THR A 150 -1.53 7.55 -5.02
N TRP A 151 -1.98 6.35 -4.68
CA TRP A 151 -1.13 5.24 -4.29
C TRP A 151 -1.35 4.07 -5.24
N THR A 152 -0.34 3.82 -6.08
CA THR A 152 -0.35 2.73 -7.06
C THR A 152 0.51 1.57 -6.58
N ILE A 153 -0.03 0.36 -6.69
CA ILE A 153 0.68 -0.90 -6.47
C ILE A 153 0.84 -1.59 -7.82
N GLU A 154 2.10 -1.71 -8.23
CA GLU A 154 2.51 -2.41 -9.44
C GLU A 154 2.76 -3.90 -9.12
N PRO A 155 2.48 -4.80 -10.07
CA PRO A 155 2.97 -6.18 -10.01
C PRO A 155 4.52 -6.19 -9.98
N LYS A 156 5.12 -6.73 -8.91
CA LYS A 156 6.58 -6.84 -8.70
C LYS A 156 7.08 -8.28 -8.63
#